data_AF-A0A2S2N7B9-F1
#
_entry.id   AF-A0A2S2N7B9-F1
#
_cell.length_a   1.000
_cell.length_b   1.000
_cell.length_c   1.000
_cell.angle_alpha   90.00
_cell.angle_beta   90.00
_cell.angle_gamma   90.00
#
_symmetry.space_group_name_H-M   'P 1'
#
loop_
_entity.id
_entity.type
_entity.pdbx_description
1 polymer ?
#
loop_
_entity_poly.entity_id
_entity_poly.type
_entity_poly.pdbx_seq_one_letter_code
_entity_poly.pdbx_strand_id
1 'polypeptide(L)'
;GMTCHLIDPITYERKSFVLGCKRIIGSHTYLNITETMTCMTQEYNIHYSKISHTVTDNASNFAKAFRTFSTSVKSTQSTTLSVGDLNEDSSPYEDSDVETENITVVDIGQIFTNSEDQIIDDSFCLPPHMRCCAH
;
A
#
# COMPACT_ATOMS: atom_id res chain seq x y z
N GLY A 1 -8.69 -2.25 14.32
CA GLY A 1 -9.30 -3.58 14.17
C GLY A 1 -9.46 -3.89 12.70
N MET A 2 -9.56 -5.17 12.33
CA MET A 2 -9.67 -5.60 10.93
C MET A 2 -10.85 -6.56 10.76
N THR A 3 -11.61 -6.37 9.68
CA THR A 3 -12.72 -7.23 9.28
C THR A 3 -12.51 -7.73 7.86
N CYS A 4 -13.00 -8.92 7.56
CA CYS A 4 -13.05 -9.49 6.23
C CYS A 4 -14.50 -9.59 5.78
N HIS A 5 -14.76 -9.25 4.52
CA HIS A 5 -16.08 -9.33 3.92
C HIS A 5 -15.98 -10.11 2.61
N LEU A 6 -16.93 -11.02 2.39
CA LEU A 6 -17.07 -11.73 1.12
C LEU A 6 -18.54 -11.82 0.72
N ILE A 7 -18.80 -11.90 -0.57
CA ILE A 7 -20.13 -12.20 -1.11
C ILE A 7 -20.17 -13.69 -1.43
N ASP A 8 -21.16 -14.39 -0.89
CA ASP A 8 -21.38 -15.79 -1.24
C ASP A 8 -21.79 -15.91 -2.71
N PRO A 9 -21.09 -16.70 -3.55
CA PRO A 9 -21.38 -16.76 -4.98
C PRO A 9 -22.71 -17.47 -5.31
N ILE A 10 -23.29 -18.21 -4.37
CA ILE A 10 -24.54 -18.95 -4.56
C ILE A 10 -25.71 -18.13 -3.99
N THR A 11 -25.60 -17.66 -2.76
CA THR A 11 -26.70 -16.95 -2.09
C THR A 11 -26.68 -15.44 -2.31
N TYR A 12 -25.55 -14.89 -2.80
CA TYR A 12 -25.30 -13.45 -2.93
C TYR A 12 -25.34 -12.66 -1.61
N GLU A 13 -25.35 -13.35 -0.47
CA GLU A 13 -25.31 -12.71 0.83
C GLU A 13 -23.90 -12.27 1.20
N ARG A 14 -23.80 -11.08 1.82
CA ARG A 14 -22.55 -10.60 2.37
C ARG A 14 -22.27 -11.26 3.72
N LYS A 15 -21.18 -12.04 3.78
CA LYS A 15 -20.64 -12.57 5.03
C LYS A 15 -19.56 -11.63 5.56
N SER A 16 -19.58 -11.38 6.87
CA SER A 16 -18.64 -10.47 7.54
C SER A 16 -18.00 -11.18 8.72
N PHE A 17 -16.68 -11.10 8.81
CA PHE A 17 -15.89 -11.76 9.84
C PHE A 17 -14.97 -10.74 10.50
N VAL A 18 -14.87 -10.79 11.83
CA VAL A 18 -13.86 -10.02 12.56
C VAL A 18 -12.57 -10.83 12.55
N LEU A 19 -11.52 -10.29 11.94
CA LEU A 19 -10.19 -10.90 11.97
C LEU A 19 -9.46 -10.53 13.27
N GLY A 20 -9.82 -9.41 13.90
CA GLY A 20 -9.39 -9.12 15.26
C GLY A 20 -9.19 -7.64 15.55
N CYS A 21 -8.77 -7.36 16.78
CA CYS A 21 -8.44 -6.02 17.24
C CYS A 21 -7.11 -6.06 17.99
N LYS A 22 -6.01 -5.98 17.24
CA LYS A 22 -4.66 -5.91 17.82
C LYS A 22 -4.32 -4.46 18.17
N ARG A 23 -3.75 -4.27 19.36
CA ARG A 23 -3.18 -2.99 19.78
C ARG A 23 -1.75 -2.90 19.29
N ILE A 24 -1.46 -1.89 18.46
CA ILE A 24 -0.08 -1.51 18.15
C ILE A 24 0.45 -0.73 19.35
N ILE A 25 1.57 -1.18 19.93
CA ILE A 25 2.23 -0.52 21.07
C ILE A 25 3.32 0.41 20.51
N GLY A 26 3.35 1.66 20.96
CA GLY A 26 4.28 2.67 20.46
C GLY A 26 3.76 3.35 19.19
N SER A 27 4.66 3.68 18.27
CA SER A 27 4.33 4.46 17.07
C SER A 27 3.58 3.63 16.03
N HIS A 28 2.50 4.19 15.49
CA HIS A 28 1.72 3.63 14.38
C HIS A 28 2.40 3.88 13.03
N THR A 29 3.67 3.49 12.90
CA THR A 29 4.41 3.65 11.65
C THR A 29 3.83 2.76 10.55
N TYR A 30 4.03 3.15 9.30
CA TYR A 30 3.63 2.35 8.14
C TYR A 30 4.19 0.91 8.17
N LEU A 31 5.39 0.71 8.74
CA LEU A 31 5.99 -0.62 8.97
C LEU A 31 5.19 -1.44 9.98
N ASN A 32 4.95 -0.89 11.18
CA ASN A 32 4.23 -1.60 12.24
C ASN A 32 2.79 -1.92 11.84
N ILE A 33 2.15 -1.02 11.07
CA ILE A 33 0.82 -1.26 10.50
C ILE A 33 0.87 -2.45 9.53
N THR A 34 1.83 -2.46 8.60
CA THR A 34 2.00 -3.54 7.62
C THR A 34 2.21 -4.88 8.31
N GLU A 35 3.15 -4.94 9.24
CA GLU A 35 3.43 -6.14 10.04
C GLU A 35 2.16 -6.63 10.76
N THR A 36 1.45 -5.73 11.44
CA THR A 36 0.22 -6.09 12.16
C THR A 36 -0.84 -6.64 11.22
N MET A 37 -1.06 -6.03 10.06
CA MET A 37 -2.03 -6.49 9.07
C MET A 37 -1.67 -7.86 8.52
N THR A 38 -0.40 -8.07 8.18
CA THR A 38 0.09 -9.35 7.65
C THR A 38 0.00 -10.45 8.70
N CYS A 39 0.41 -10.22 9.95
CA CYS A 39 0.24 -11.20 11.01
C CYS A 39 -1.24 -11.57 11.21
N MET A 40 -2.15 -10.59 11.12
CA MET A 40 -3.58 -10.86 11.26
C MET A 40 -4.15 -11.70 10.11
N THR A 41 -3.70 -11.53 8.86
CA THR A 41 -4.17 -12.38 7.76
C THR A 41 -3.54 -13.77 7.81
N GLN A 42 -2.26 -13.86 8.16
CA GLN A 42 -1.53 -15.12 8.33
C GLN A 42 -2.12 -16.00 9.44
N GLU A 43 -2.57 -15.43 10.56
CA GLU A 43 -3.26 -16.16 11.63
C GLU A 43 -4.47 -16.97 11.15
N TYR A 44 -5.14 -16.51 10.09
CA TYR A 44 -6.29 -17.20 9.49
C TYR A 44 -5.92 -17.91 8.17
N ASN A 45 -4.63 -18.06 7.86
CA ASN A 45 -4.13 -18.63 6.60
C ASN A 45 -4.72 -17.95 5.35
N ILE A 46 -4.99 -16.64 5.44
CA ILE A 46 -5.47 -15.81 4.34
C ILE A 46 -4.25 -15.24 3.63
N HIS A 47 -3.83 -15.90 2.56
CA HIS A 47 -2.78 -15.41 1.69
C HIS A 47 -3.19 -14.10 1.02
N TYR A 48 -2.27 -13.15 0.85
CA TYR A 48 -2.56 -11.81 0.32
C TYR A 48 -3.24 -11.86 -1.06
N SER A 49 -2.86 -12.83 -1.91
CA SER A 49 -3.42 -13.00 -3.26
C SER A 49 -4.91 -13.41 -3.28
N LYS A 50 -5.45 -13.86 -2.13
CA LYS A 50 -6.89 -14.16 -1.99
C LYS A 50 -7.72 -12.93 -1.64
N ILE A 51 -7.07 -11.82 -1.27
CA ILE A 51 -7.75 -10.59 -0.88
C ILE A 51 -7.84 -9.71 -2.12
N SER A 52 -9.06 -9.41 -2.55
CA SER A 52 -9.27 -8.56 -3.72
C SER A 52 -8.89 -7.10 -3.43
N HIS A 53 -9.33 -6.56 -2.30
CA HIS A 53 -9.08 -5.19 -1.89
C HIS A 53 -9.05 -5.06 -0.36
N THR A 54 -8.26 -4.11 0.13
CA THR A 54 -8.24 -3.68 1.52
C THR A 54 -8.72 -2.23 1.60
N VAL A 55 -9.66 -1.96 2.49
CA VAL A 55 -10.24 -0.62 2.69
C VAL A 55 -9.76 -0.05 4.02
N THR A 56 -9.15 1.14 4.00
CA THR A 56 -8.76 1.87 5.21
C THR A 56 -9.23 3.32 5.15
N ASP A 57 -9.19 4.04 6.28
CA ASP A 57 -9.33 5.49 6.26
C ASP A 57 -8.16 6.19 5.53
N ASN A 58 -8.22 7.51 5.47
CA ASN A 58 -7.22 8.35 4.80
C ASN A 58 -6.02 8.70 5.72
N ALA A 59 -5.73 7.95 6.78
CA ALA A 59 -4.56 8.24 7.60
C ALA A 59 -3.27 8.02 6.80
N SER A 60 -2.33 8.97 6.93
CA SER A 60 -1.11 9.03 6.11
C SER A 60 -0.24 7.77 6.19
N ASN A 61 -0.19 7.13 7.36
CA ASN A 61 0.59 5.90 7.55
C ASN A 61 -0.03 4.68 6.85
N PHE A 62 -1.36 4.60 6.68
CA PHE A 62 -1.96 3.57 5.81
C PHE A 62 -1.59 3.82 4.36
N ALA A 63 -1.77 5.07 3.88
CA ALA A 63 -1.41 5.41 2.50
C ALA A 63 0.06 5.09 2.19
N LYS A 64 0.97 5.39 3.12
CA LYS A 64 2.39 5.05 2.99
C LYS A 64 2.63 3.53 3.02
N ALA A 65 1.98 2.79 3.91
CA ALA A 65 2.08 1.34 4.00
C ALA A 65 1.72 0.67 2.67
N PHE A 66 0.55 1.01 2.10
CA PHE A 66 0.11 0.45 0.83
C PHE A 66 0.95 0.92 -0.36
N ARG A 67 1.44 2.17 -0.38
CA ARG A 67 2.37 2.63 -1.43
C ARG A 67 3.69 1.84 -1.42
N THR A 68 4.18 1.47 -0.23
CA THR A 68 5.46 0.77 -0.08
C THR A 68 5.34 -0.75 -0.26
N PHE A 69 4.26 -1.36 0.24
CA PHE A 69 4.16 -2.82 0.37
C PHE A 69 3.03 -3.47 -0.45
N SER A 70 2.23 -2.70 -1.20
CA SER A 70 1.21 -3.31 -2.05
C SER A 70 1.80 -3.92 -3.31
N THR A 71 1.40 -5.15 -3.65
CA THR A 71 1.72 -5.81 -4.92
C THR A 71 0.93 -5.25 -6.10
N SER A 72 0.62 -3.95 -6.13
CA SER A 72 0.02 -3.39 -7.34
C SER A 72 0.90 -3.77 -8.51
N VAL A 73 0.31 -4.47 -9.48
CA VAL A 73 0.88 -4.75 -10.80
C VAL A 73 1.72 -3.55 -11.16
N LYS A 74 3.01 -3.76 -11.45
CA LYS A 74 3.90 -2.75 -12.05
C LYS A 74 3.30 -2.38 -13.42
N SER A 75 2.16 -1.71 -13.40
CA SER A 75 1.63 -0.99 -14.53
C SER A 75 2.66 0.10 -14.71
N THR A 76 3.37 0.02 -15.84
CA THR A 76 4.23 1.05 -16.40
C THR A 76 3.49 2.38 -16.44
N GLN A 77 3.40 3.04 -15.29
CA GLN A 77 3.15 4.46 -15.20
C GLN A 77 4.52 5.06 -14.96
N SER A 78 5.02 5.71 -16.02
CA SER A 78 6.13 6.63 -15.95
C SER A 78 5.89 7.57 -14.77
N THR A 79 6.64 7.38 -13.69
CA THR A 79 6.56 8.25 -12.52
C THR A 79 7.28 9.55 -12.86
N THR A 80 6.54 10.59 -13.24
CA THR A 80 7.00 11.96 -13.08
C THR A 80 7.04 12.25 -11.57
N LEU A 81 8.19 12.01 -10.94
CA LEU A 81 8.43 12.41 -9.57
C LEU A 81 8.67 13.93 -9.56
N SER A 82 7.68 14.69 -9.10
CA SER A 82 7.96 16.00 -8.50
C SER A 82 8.84 15.74 -7.27
N VAL A 83 10.08 16.21 -7.34
CA VAL A 83 10.99 16.25 -6.19
C VAL A 83 10.39 17.25 -5.21
N GLY A 84 9.69 16.74 -4.20
CA GLY A 84 9.15 17.55 -3.11
C GLY A 84 10.28 18.23 -2.36
N ASP A 85 10.27 19.56 -2.38
CA ASP A 85 11.07 20.40 -1.49
C ASP A 85 10.71 20.08 -0.03
N LEU A 86 11.72 19.85 0.80
CA LEU A 86 11.58 19.48 2.21
C LEU A 86 11.40 20.72 3.09
N ASN A 87 10.49 21.61 2.72
CA ASN A 87 10.14 22.76 3.54
C ASN A 87 8.65 22.74 3.90
N GLU A 88 8.38 22.60 5.19
CA GLU A 88 7.15 23.06 5.83
C GLU A 88 6.96 24.55 5.52
N ASP A 89 5.96 24.92 4.72
CA ASP A 89 4.96 25.95 5.01
C ASP A 89 4.10 26.32 3.75
N SER A 90 2.79 26.33 3.95
CA SER A 90 1.72 27.08 3.26
C SER A 90 1.58 27.17 1.71
N SER A 91 0.53 26.49 1.24
CA SER A 91 -0.51 26.97 0.29
C SER A 91 -0.20 27.07 -1.24
N PRO A 92 -1.24 27.08 -2.11
CA PRO A 92 -1.16 26.55 -3.47
C PRO A 92 -1.12 27.64 -4.55
N TYR A 93 -0.14 27.58 -5.45
CA TYR A 93 -0.20 28.26 -6.75
C TYR A 93 0.44 27.41 -7.84
N GLU A 94 -0.30 27.25 -8.93
CA GLU A 94 0.15 26.64 -10.17
C GLU A 94 1.06 27.56 -10.99
N ASP A 95 1.89 26.89 -11.79
CA ASP A 95 2.40 27.27 -13.10
C ASP A 95 3.70 28.09 -13.21
N SER A 96 4.74 27.44 -13.73
CA SER A 96 5.64 28.02 -14.73
C SER A 96 6.49 26.93 -15.39
N ASP A 97 6.38 26.87 -16.72
CA ASP A 97 7.14 26.04 -17.65
C ASP A 97 8.66 26.09 -17.40
N VAL A 98 9.24 24.94 -17.06
CA VAL A 98 10.68 24.69 -17.17
C VAL A 98 10.86 23.54 -18.13
N GLU A 99 11.41 23.83 -19.31
CA GLU A 99 11.89 22.83 -20.27
C GLU A 99 12.96 21.97 -19.58
N THR A 100 12.51 20.87 -18.99
CA THR A 100 13.36 19.92 -18.30
C THR A 100 13.95 19.02 -19.37
N GLU A 101 15.26 19.14 -19.61
CA GLU A 101 15.99 18.16 -20.40
C GLU A 101 15.64 16.75 -19.92
N ASN A 102 15.41 15.85 -20.87
CA ASN A 102 14.95 14.48 -20.63
C ASN A 102 16.03 13.67 -19.88
N ILE A 103 16.24 13.93 -18.60
CA ILE A 103 17.12 13.14 -17.74
C ILE A 103 16.40 11.81 -17.50
N THR A 104 16.96 10.74 -18.07
CA THR A 104 16.56 9.38 -17.75
C THR A 104 17.09 9.05 -16.36
N VAL A 105 16.26 9.30 -15.34
CA VAL A 105 16.55 8.88 -13.97
C VAL A 105 16.30 7.38 -13.91
N VAL A 106 17.37 6.59 -13.98
CA VAL A 106 17.32 5.16 -13.72
C VAL A 106 17.19 4.97 -12.21
N ASP A 107 16.09 4.37 -11.78
CA ASP A 107 15.94 3.92 -10.39
C ASP A 107 17.04 2.91 -10.09
N ILE A 108 17.96 3.28 -9.18
CA ILE A 108 19.03 2.41 -8.71
C ILE A 108 18.46 1.08 -8.17
N GLY A 109 17.24 1.10 -7.61
CA GLY A 109 16.53 -0.11 -7.20
C GLY A 109 16.32 -1.10 -8.35
N GLN A 110 16.06 -0.62 -9.57
CA GLN A 110 15.88 -1.49 -10.74
C GLN A 110 17.19 -2.13 -11.23
N ILE A 111 18.33 -1.49 -11.00
CA ILE A 111 19.65 -2.07 -11.29
C ILE A 111 19.90 -3.27 -10.37
N PHE A 112 19.48 -3.18 -9.11
CA PHE A 112 19.60 -4.27 -8.14
C PHE A 112 18.58 -5.40 -8.36
N THR A 113 17.45 -5.16 -9.05
CA THR A 113 16.45 -6.20 -9.34
C THR A 113 16.85 -7.19 -10.45
N ASN A 114 17.96 -6.95 -11.16
CA ASN A 114 18.47 -7.87 -12.20
C ASN A 114 19.33 -9.02 -11.65
N SER A 115 19.36 -9.22 -10.34
CA SER A 115 19.86 -10.46 -9.77
C SER A 115 18.69 -11.43 -9.62
N GLU A 116 18.66 -12.42 -10.52
CA GLU A 116 17.88 -13.66 -10.39
C GLU A 116 18.24 -14.26 -9.02
N ASP A 117 17.38 -14.01 -8.02
CA ASP A 117 17.27 -14.67 -6.68
C ASP A 117 16.66 -13.72 -5.61
N GLN A 118 15.77 -12.80 -5.98
CA GLN A 118 14.85 -12.28 -4.97
C GLN A 118 13.76 -13.32 -4.74
N ILE A 119 13.98 -14.16 -3.72
CA ILE A 119 12.88 -14.66 -2.90
C ILE A 119 12.15 -13.39 -2.45
N ILE A 120 11.10 -13.00 -3.19
CA ILE A 120 10.12 -12.06 -2.66
C ILE A 120 9.66 -12.78 -1.39
N ASP A 121 10.03 -12.24 -0.25
CA ASP A 121 9.52 -12.72 1.00
C ASP A 121 8.01 -12.44 0.98
N ASP A 122 7.24 -13.42 0.49
CA ASP A 122 5.77 -13.41 0.45
C ASP A 122 5.17 -13.15 1.84
N SER A 123 6.00 -13.19 2.89
CA SER A 123 5.62 -12.82 4.25
C SER A 123 5.32 -11.32 4.42
N PHE A 124 5.69 -10.43 3.49
CA PHE A 124 5.57 -8.97 3.69
C PHE A 124 4.91 -8.22 2.53
N CYS A 125 3.77 -8.72 2.06
CA CYS A 125 2.99 -8.11 0.99
C CYS A 125 1.57 -7.68 1.44
N LEU A 126 1.16 -6.46 1.07
CA LEU A 126 -0.21 -5.98 1.24
C LEU A 126 -1.06 -6.17 -0.04
N PRO A 127 -2.35 -6.53 0.09
CA PRO A 127 -3.28 -6.57 -1.03
C PRO A 127 -3.52 -5.19 -1.66
N PRO A 128 -4.22 -5.12 -2.81
CA PRO A 128 -4.66 -3.85 -3.40
C PRO A 128 -5.41 -2.98 -2.40
N HIS A 129 -5.20 -1.65 -2.46
CA HIS A 129 -5.76 -0.69 -1.51
C HIS A 129 -6.88 0.14 -2.10
N MET A 130 -7.90 0.42 -1.29
CA MET A 130 -8.92 1.41 -1.56
C MET A 130 -9.06 2.33 -0.33
N ARG A 131 -9.28 3.61 -0.57
CA ARG A 131 -9.62 4.55 0.50
C ARG A 131 -11.10 4.44 0.83
N CYS A 132 -11.41 4.49 2.12
CA CYS A 132 -12.76 4.62 2.61
C CYS A 132 -13.31 5.99 2.18
N CYS A 133 -14.57 6.04 1.73
CA CYS A 133 -15.26 7.28 1.40
C CYS A 133 -15.82 8.01 2.63
N ALA A 134 -15.67 7.43 3.83
CA ALA A 134 -16.07 8.08 5.06
C ALA A 134 -14.95 9.04 5.51
N HIS A 135 -15.23 10.34 5.41
CA HIS A 135 -14.36 11.53 5.53
C HIS A 135 -13.92 12.14 4.20
#